data_AF-A0AAU3J4B8-F1
#
_entry.id   AF-A0AAU3J4B8-F1
#
_cell.length_a   1.000
_cell.length_b   1.000
_cell.length_c   1.000
_cell.angle_alpha   90.00
_cell.angle_beta   90.00
_cell.angle_gamma   90.00
#
_symmetry.space_group_name_H-M   'P 1'
#
loop_
_entity.id
_entity.type
_entity.pdbx_description
1 polymer ?
#
loop_
_entity_poly.entity_id
_entity_poly.type
_entity_poly.pdbx_seq_one_letter_code
_entity_poly.pdbx_strand_id
1 'polypeptide(L)'
;MRKTPAERRLTPRLRTACVAVAIAAISGATLAGTPASAAAPKNTSQFKGVNWADPRDNYANDPVVLSGLSLSDSYARTYAKASRIISAFRANLGANTVRLPINPYTVNGSYWKSYRGVIDAATDKGFKVIVSYWEGTGDQKDGFIDDEATYWPMWNTVVKTYKHDEHVYFEPMNEPHGYTDAQWADLAAKWLATYPSVPRDRVFVSGAGYNDHVTSVCADPRLKGTYLSLHHYGFWKDYATYDQWVSDLKERLGNCASRTVADEFGAPMTTGFDYDKPDATNNSVNFIQADTDTFRKLGMGSVYWPGLRTDDTYSVQKLTGPAARPWLATTNQSGADRLAWAWGRGKPVQP
;
A
#
# COMPACT_ATOMS: atom_id res chain seq x y z
N MET A 1 -67.57 -53.69 -28.96
CA MET A 1 -68.01 -53.39 -30.34
C MET A 1 -66.96 -52.51 -31.00
N ARG A 2 -66.54 -52.90 -32.22
CA ARG A 2 -66.04 -52.14 -33.40
C ARG A 2 -65.26 -50.83 -33.17
N LYS A 3 -64.20 -50.46 -33.89
CA LYS A 3 -63.24 -51.02 -34.87
C LYS A 3 -62.27 -49.84 -35.10
N THR A 4 -60.97 -50.09 -35.09
CA THR A 4 -59.85 -49.18 -35.48
C THR A 4 -59.72 -49.09 -37.02
N PRO A 5 -58.68 -48.48 -37.63
CA PRO A 5 -58.10 -47.11 -37.63
C PRO A 5 -57.82 -46.58 -39.08
N ALA A 6 -57.16 -45.42 -39.28
CA ALA A 6 -56.30 -45.12 -40.46
C ALA A 6 -55.46 -43.85 -40.17
N GLU A 7 -54.13 -43.95 -39.97
CA GLU A 7 -53.05 -43.84 -40.98
C GLU A 7 -52.82 -42.40 -41.50
N ARG A 8 -51.63 -41.86 -41.77
CA ARG A 8 -50.20 -42.18 -41.66
C ARG A 8 -49.46 -40.93 -42.20
N ARG A 9 -48.24 -40.64 -41.72
CA ARG A 9 -47.03 -40.24 -42.49
C ARG A 9 -45.89 -39.93 -41.50
N LEU A 10 -44.95 -40.88 -41.30
CA LEU A 10 -43.66 -41.02 -42.00
C LEU A 10 -42.69 -39.87 -41.65
N THR A 11 -41.87 -39.98 -40.59
CA THR A 11 -40.46 -40.50 -40.51
C THR A 11 -39.42 -39.72 -41.33
N PRO A 12 -38.09 -39.83 -41.10
CA PRO A 12 -37.28 -40.30 -39.96
C PRO A 12 -36.17 -39.27 -39.59
N ARG A 13 -35.37 -39.40 -38.52
CA ARG A 13 -34.09 -40.15 -38.47
C ARG A 13 -33.47 -39.89 -37.09
N LEU A 14 -33.28 -40.94 -36.28
CA LEU A 14 -31.97 -41.58 -35.98
C LEU A 14 -31.08 -40.70 -35.09
N ARG A 15 -31.02 -40.92 -33.77
CA ARG A 15 -30.09 -41.79 -33.01
C ARG A 15 -29.85 -40.96 -31.70
N THR A 16 -29.67 -41.45 -30.48
CA THR A 16 -29.05 -42.69 -30.00
C THR A 16 -29.35 -42.81 -28.49
N ALA A 17 -29.46 -44.05 -28.04
CA ALA A 17 -29.03 -44.61 -26.76
C ALA A 17 -29.55 -44.02 -25.42
N CYS A 18 -30.38 -44.87 -24.80
CA CYS A 18 -30.59 -45.06 -23.36
C CYS A 18 -29.28 -45.06 -22.54
N VAL A 19 -29.33 -44.68 -21.27
CA VAL A 19 -29.49 -45.61 -20.12
C VAL A 19 -29.41 -44.82 -18.78
N ALA A 20 -30.39 -45.13 -17.92
CA ALA A 20 -30.45 -45.10 -16.45
C ALA A 20 -29.85 -43.92 -15.66
N VAL A 21 -30.74 -43.14 -15.05
CA VAL A 21 -30.43 -42.30 -13.88
C VAL A 21 -30.64 -43.16 -12.63
N ALA A 22 -29.54 -43.54 -11.98
CA ALA A 22 -29.55 -44.06 -10.62
C ALA A 22 -29.50 -42.87 -9.64
N ILE A 23 -30.50 -42.82 -8.75
CA ILE A 23 -30.58 -41.86 -7.64
C ILE A 23 -29.61 -42.36 -6.56
N ALA A 24 -28.54 -41.61 -6.31
CA ALA A 24 -27.74 -41.73 -5.10
C ALA A 24 -27.78 -40.40 -4.37
N ALA A 25 -28.43 -40.40 -3.22
CA ALA A 25 -28.48 -39.28 -2.29
C ALA A 25 -27.06 -39.00 -1.75
N ILE A 26 -26.56 -37.79 -1.97
CA ILE A 26 -25.36 -37.27 -1.32
C ILE A 26 -25.84 -36.27 -0.28
N SER A 27 -25.69 -36.65 0.98
CA SER A 27 -25.85 -35.79 2.14
C SER A 27 -24.89 -34.61 2.02
N GLY A 28 -25.45 -33.41 1.85
CA GLY A 28 -24.72 -32.16 1.79
C GLY A 28 -24.15 -31.80 3.16
N ALA A 29 -22.91 -32.22 3.44
CA ALA A 29 -22.07 -31.54 4.40
C ALA A 29 -21.45 -30.33 3.69
N THR A 30 -22.04 -29.15 3.90
CA THR A 30 -21.42 -27.88 3.55
C THR A 30 -20.19 -27.70 4.43
N LEU A 31 -19.03 -28.17 3.95
CA LEU A 31 -17.74 -27.72 4.43
C LEU A 31 -17.63 -26.24 4.07
N ALA A 32 -17.95 -25.37 5.03
CA ALA A 32 -17.49 -23.99 5.01
C ALA A 32 -15.96 -24.04 5.03
N GLY A 33 -15.35 -24.00 3.85
CA GLY A 33 -13.90 -23.94 3.72
C GLY A 33 -13.41 -22.70 4.46
N THR A 34 -12.68 -22.89 5.54
CA THR A 34 -11.80 -21.87 6.09
C THR A 34 -10.92 -21.35 4.95
N PRO A 35 -10.79 -20.02 4.76
CA PRO A 35 -9.89 -19.49 3.75
C PRO A 35 -8.52 -20.13 3.94
N ALA A 36 -7.93 -20.62 2.86
CA ALA A 36 -6.59 -21.17 2.88
C ALA A 36 -5.66 -20.15 3.59
N SER A 37 -5.03 -20.58 4.68
CA SER A 37 -4.07 -19.74 5.40
C SER A 37 -2.94 -19.40 4.43
N ALA A 38 -2.92 -18.16 3.94
CA ALA A 38 -1.85 -17.68 3.07
C ALA A 38 -0.52 -17.88 3.81
N ALA A 39 0.43 -18.54 3.14
CA ALA A 39 1.78 -18.68 3.69
C ALA A 39 2.35 -17.28 3.93
N ALA A 40 2.97 -17.07 5.09
CA ALA A 40 3.56 -15.78 5.41
C ALA A 40 4.57 -15.36 4.31
N PRO A 41 4.64 -14.06 3.97
CA PRO A 41 5.62 -13.56 3.01
C PRO A 41 7.03 -14.00 3.43
N LYS A 42 7.79 -14.59 2.50
CA LYS A 42 9.17 -15.04 2.75
C LYS A 42 10.18 -13.89 2.71
N ASN A 43 9.82 -12.80 2.04
CA ASN A 43 10.44 -11.49 2.11
C ASN A 43 9.45 -10.44 1.55
N THR A 44 9.80 -9.17 1.64
CA THR A 44 8.96 -8.05 1.21
C THR A 44 9.55 -7.27 0.03
N SER A 45 10.66 -7.75 -0.55
CA SER A 45 11.45 -7.08 -1.60
C SER A 45 10.68 -6.75 -2.89
N GLN A 46 9.49 -7.31 -3.09
CA GLN A 46 8.60 -6.94 -4.19
C GLN A 46 8.06 -5.50 -4.10
N PHE A 47 8.07 -4.87 -2.92
CA PHE A 47 7.59 -3.50 -2.73
C PHE A 47 8.73 -2.51 -2.94
N LYS A 48 8.65 -1.77 -4.05
CA LYS A 48 9.64 -0.77 -4.49
C LYS A 48 8.89 0.51 -4.77
N GLY A 49 8.65 1.29 -3.72
CA GLY A 49 7.56 2.26 -3.73
C GLY A 49 7.95 3.69 -3.40
N VAL A 50 6.96 4.54 -3.59
CA VAL A 50 6.98 5.92 -3.10
C VAL A 50 5.61 6.31 -2.55
N ASN A 51 5.58 7.23 -1.60
CA ASN A 51 4.36 7.88 -1.16
C ASN A 51 3.98 9.00 -2.15
N TRP A 52 2.71 9.07 -2.56
CA TRP A 52 2.17 10.20 -3.31
C TRP A 52 1.18 10.92 -2.42
N ALA A 53 1.52 12.15 -2.03
CA ALA A 53 0.90 12.85 -0.93
C ALA A 53 0.17 14.12 -1.35
N ASP A 54 -0.76 14.52 -0.49
CA ASP A 54 -1.34 15.85 -0.45
C ASP A 54 -0.28 16.86 0.02
N PRO A 55 -0.21 18.07 -0.56
CA PRO A 55 0.71 19.12 -0.10
C PRO A 55 0.62 19.45 1.40
N ARG A 56 -0.51 19.15 2.03
CA ARG A 56 -0.78 19.37 3.47
C ARG A 56 -0.33 18.22 4.37
N ASP A 57 0.55 17.34 3.88
CA ASP A 57 1.05 16.18 4.65
C ASP A 57 -0.03 15.11 4.92
N ASN A 58 -1.05 15.03 4.07
CA ASN A 58 -2.21 14.11 4.16
C ASN A 58 -3.18 14.35 5.34
N TYR A 59 -2.74 15.01 6.41
CA TYR A 59 -3.57 15.40 7.56
C TYR A 59 -4.60 16.46 7.15
N ALA A 60 -5.87 16.07 7.00
CA ALA A 60 -6.91 16.93 6.45
C ALA A 60 -8.31 16.63 7.01
N ASN A 61 -9.03 17.70 7.39
CA ASN A 61 -10.45 17.66 7.81
C ASN A 61 -11.42 17.86 6.63
N ASP A 62 -10.94 17.51 5.44
CA ASP A 62 -11.63 17.58 4.15
C ASP A 62 -11.01 16.53 3.20
N PRO A 63 -11.44 16.40 1.94
CA PRO A 63 -10.85 15.39 1.06
C PRO A 63 -9.34 15.60 0.86
N VAL A 64 -8.59 14.50 0.90
CA VAL A 64 -7.17 14.46 0.57
C VAL A 64 -7.00 14.61 -0.96
N VAL A 65 -6.23 15.61 -1.38
CA VAL A 65 -6.00 15.97 -2.78
C VAL A 65 -4.51 15.83 -3.09
N LEU A 66 -4.17 14.76 -3.79
CA LEU A 66 -2.77 14.46 -4.11
C LEU A 66 -2.15 15.54 -4.98
N SER A 67 -0.86 15.78 -4.77
CA SER A 67 -0.05 16.72 -5.54
C SER A 67 -0.21 16.49 -7.05
N GLY A 68 -0.65 17.50 -7.78
CA GLY A 68 -0.91 17.44 -9.24
C GLY A 68 -2.35 17.15 -9.64
N LEU A 69 -3.25 16.93 -8.68
CA LEU A 69 -4.69 16.74 -8.89
C LEU A 69 -5.50 17.94 -8.35
N SER A 70 -6.81 17.94 -8.63
CA SER A 70 -7.76 18.95 -8.16
C SER A 70 -9.10 18.31 -7.78
N LEU A 71 -9.82 18.93 -6.85
CA LEU A 71 -11.23 18.58 -6.56
C LEU A 71 -12.17 18.76 -7.76
N SER A 72 -11.78 19.61 -8.72
CA SER A 72 -12.54 19.84 -9.96
C SER A 72 -12.26 18.81 -11.05
N ASP A 73 -11.26 17.94 -10.87
CA ASP A 73 -10.99 16.86 -11.82
C ASP A 73 -12.12 15.83 -11.77
N SER A 74 -12.66 15.48 -12.94
CA SER A 74 -13.50 14.31 -13.09
C SER A 74 -12.66 13.04 -13.02
N TYR A 75 -13.30 11.89 -12.78
CA TYR A 75 -12.65 10.58 -12.87
C TYR A 75 -11.72 10.44 -14.09
N ALA A 76 -12.19 10.79 -15.29
CA ALA A 76 -11.40 10.66 -16.53
C ALA A 76 -10.15 11.57 -16.53
N ARG A 77 -10.25 12.78 -15.98
CA ARG A 77 -9.11 13.69 -15.83
C ARG A 77 -8.13 13.18 -14.78
N THR A 78 -8.64 12.75 -13.63
CA THR A 78 -7.83 12.15 -12.56
C THR A 78 -7.07 10.94 -13.07
N TYR A 79 -7.76 10.00 -13.72
CA TYR A 79 -7.15 8.80 -14.31
C TYR A 79 -6.05 9.13 -15.32
N ALA A 80 -6.29 10.09 -16.22
CA ALA A 80 -5.31 10.50 -17.22
C ALA A 80 -4.06 11.15 -16.59
N LYS A 81 -4.23 12.02 -15.59
CA LYS A 81 -3.12 12.64 -14.86
C LYS A 81 -2.34 11.60 -14.03
N ALA A 82 -3.05 10.78 -13.27
CA ALA A 82 -2.47 9.72 -12.45
C ALA A 82 -1.70 8.71 -13.29
N SER A 83 -2.24 8.28 -14.43
CA SER A 83 -1.54 7.40 -15.38
C SER A 83 -0.17 7.94 -15.79
N ARG A 84 -0.04 9.26 -15.96
CA ARG A 84 1.24 9.91 -16.31
C ARG A 84 2.18 9.98 -15.12
N ILE A 85 1.69 10.40 -13.96
CA ILE A 85 2.50 10.49 -12.73
C ILE A 85 3.03 9.12 -12.32
N ILE A 86 2.19 8.08 -12.30
CA ILE A 86 2.60 6.70 -12.03
C ILE A 86 3.62 6.19 -13.04
N SER A 87 3.41 6.47 -14.34
CA SER A 87 4.39 6.10 -15.38
C SER A 87 5.73 6.81 -15.16
N ALA A 88 5.72 8.07 -14.73
CA ALA A 88 6.92 8.83 -14.44
C ALA A 88 7.66 8.31 -13.20
N PHE A 89 6.97 7.90 -12.13
CA PHE A 89 7.60 7.20 -11.00
C PHE A 89 8.34 5.94 -11.45
N ARG A 90 7.71 5.12 -12.31
CA ARG A 90 8.39 3.95 -12.87
C ARG A 90 9.58 4.33 -13.75
N ALA A 91 9.42 5.30 -14.64
CA ALA A 91 10.47 5.69 -15.57
C ALA A 91 11.70 6.27 -14.85
N ASN A 92 11.47 7.14 -13.87
CA ASN A 92 12.54 7.88 -13.21
C ASN A 92 13.19 7.08 -12.08
N LEU A 93 12.40 6.32 -11.32
CA LEU A 93 12.87 5.62 -10.13
C LEU A 93 12.92 4.09 -10.29
N GLY A 94 12.22 3.51 -11.27
CA GLY A 94 11.99 2.07 -11.32
C GLY A 94 10.98 1.58 -10.27
N ALA A 95 10.15 2.47 -9.74
CA ALA A 95 9.12 2.13 -8.77
C ALA A 95 8.03 1.21 -9.38
N ASN A 96 7.47 0.35 -8.52
CA ASN A 96 6.35 -0.54 -8.84
C ASN A 96 5.23 -0.49 -7.80
N THR A 97 5.38 0.33 -6.76
CA THR A 97 4.43 0.46 -5.65
C THR A 97 4.17 1.94 -5.40
N VAL A 98 2.94 2.29 -5.05
CA VAL A 98 2.57 3.63 -4.58
C VAL A 98 1.74 3.50 -3.32
N ARG A 99 2.05 4.29 -2.29
CA ARG A 99 1.24 4.41 -1.08
C ARG A 99 0.44 5.70 -1.13
N LEU A 100 -0.87 5.57 -0.88
CA LEU A 100 -1.88 6.60 -1.13
C LEU A 100 -2.70 6.86 0.15
N PRO A 101 -2.78 8.11 0.61
CA PRO A 101 -3.59 8.50 1.75
C PRO A 101 -5.09 8.52 1.40
N ILE A 102 -5.92 8.04 2.32
CA ILE A 102 -7.38 8.18 2.29
C ILE A 102 -7.87 8.67 3.65
N ASN A 103 -9.03 9.31 3.66
CA ASN A 103 -9.74 9.66 4.89
C ASN A 103 -11.27 9.58 4.65
N PRO A 104 -12.11 9.64 5.70
CA PRO A 104 -13.55 9.58 5.55
C PRO A 104 -14.13 10.65 4.62
N TYR A 105 -13.60 11.88 4.66
CA TYR A 105 -14.03 12.97 3.79
C TYR A 105 -13.83 12.67 2.30
N THR A 106 -12.73 11.99 1.96
CA THR A 106 -12.40 11.58 0.60
C THR A 106 -13.33 10.48 0.11
N VAL A 107 -13.47 9.41 0.90
CA VAL A 107 -14.11 8.16 0.45
C VAL A 107 -15.62 8.18 0.62
N ASN A 108 -16.13 8.73 1.74
CA ASN A 108 -17.57 8.83 1.96
C ASN A 108 -18.16 10.06 1.24
N GLY A 109 -17.32 11.02 0.85
CA GLY A 109 -17.70 12.21 0.13
C GLY A 109 -17.85 12.03 -1.38
N SER A 110 -18.28 13.10 -2.05
CA SER A 110 -18.48 13.12 -3.51
C SER A 110 -17.18 12.98 -4.31
N TYR A 111 -16.04 13.36 -3.71
CA TYR A 111 -14.74 13.30 -4.38
C TYR A 111 -14.26 11.86 -4.65
N TRP A 112 -14.74 10.87 -3.90
CA TRP A 112 -14.37 9.46 -4.07
C TRP A 112 -14.47 9.00 -5.52
N LYS A 113 -15.55 9.40 -6.21
CA LYS A 113 -15.77 9.04 -7.62
C LYS A 113 -14.60 9.46 -8.52
N SER A 114 -13.98 10.60 -8.25
CA SER A 114 -12.79 11.06 -8.97
C SER A 114 -11.51 10.45 -8.42
N TYR A 115 -11.35 10.37 -7.10
CA TYR A 115 -10.15 9.81 -6.45
C TYR A 115 -9.88 8.37 -6.86
N ARG A 116 -10.90 7.53 -7.09
CA ARG A 116 -10.73 6.16 -7.61
C ARG A 116 -9.90 6.11 -8.89
N GLY A 117 -9.97 7.13 -9.74
CA GLY A 117 -9.16 7.21 -10.96
C GLY A 117 -7.65 7.18 -10.68
N VAL A 118 -7.19 7.54 -9.47
CA VAL A 118 -5.80 7.39 -9.06
C VAL A 118 -5.43 5.93 -8.85
N ILE A 119 -6.25 5.22 -8.06
CA ILE A 119 -6.04 3.82 -7.71
C ILE A 119 -6.12 2.96 -8.98
N ASP A 120 -7.18 3.15 -9.76
CA ASP A 120 -7.42 2.42 -11.01
C ASP A 120 -6.27 2.66 -12.01
N ALA A 121 -5.82 3.91 -12.18
CA ALA A 121 -4.69 4.20 -13.07
C ALA A 121 -3.38 3.56 -12.60
N ALA A 122 -3.18 3.44 -11.29
CA ALA A 122 -1.98 2.79 -10.75
C ALA A 122 -2.02 1.28 -10.98
N THR A 123 -3.14 0.61 -10.65
CA THR A 123 -3.28 -0.84 -10.82
C THR A 123 -3.31 -1.25 -12.30
N ASP A 124 -3.93 -0.47 -13.18
CA ASP A 124 -3.89 -0.68 -14.64
C ASP A 124 -2.46 -0.52 -15.23
N LYS A 125 -1.56 0.19 -14.53
CA LYS A 125 -0.12 0.25 -14.86
C LYS A 125 0.68 -0.86 -14.19
N GLY A 126 0.03 -1.77 -13.49
CA GLY A 126 0.64 -2.86 -12.73
C GLY A 126 1.40 -2.39 -11.50
N PHE A 127 1.05 -1.23 -10.93
CA PHE A 127 1.56 -0.84 -9.63
C PHE A 127 0.80 -1.56 -8.52
N LYS A 128 1.51 -1.92 -7.46
CA LYS A 128 0.91 -2.21 -6.16
C LYS A 128 0.47 -0.90 -5.54
N VAL A 129 -0.74 -0.85 -4.99
CA VAL A 129 -1.30 0.35 -4.36
C VAL A 129 -1.57 0.03 -2.90
N ILE A 130 -0.89 0.70 -1.98
CA ILE A 130 -1.18 0.63 -0.55
C ILE A 130 -2.10 1.81 -0.22
N VAL A 131 -3.34 1.56 0.18
CA VAL A 131 -4.25 2.62 0.67
C VAL A 131 -4.22 2.64 2.19
N SER A 132 -3.99 3.80 2.78
CA SER A 132 -3.87 3.99 4.23
C SER A 132 -4.74 5.12 4.75
N TYR A 133 -5.37 4.90 5.90
CA TYR A 133 -6.15 5.94 6.60
C TYR A 133 -5.23 6.98 7.24
N TRP A 134 -5.51 8.26 6.99
CA TRP A 134 -4.95 9.38 7.74
C TRP A 134 -6.02 10.06 8.58
N GLU A 135 -5.63 10.44 9.79
CA GLU A 135 -6.41 11.27 10.71
C GLU A 135 -6.49 12.74 10.26
N GLY A 136 -7.22 13.53 11.04
CA GLY A 136 -7.46 14.93 10.79
C GLY A 136 -6.27 15.85 11.03
N THR A 137 -6.54 17.14 11.15
CA THR A 137 -5.53 18.19 11.42
C THR A 137 -5.76 18.86 12.77
N GLY A 138 -4.76 19.60 13.27
CA GLY A 138 -4.84 20.28 14.56
C GLY A 138 -4.91 19.29 15.70
N ASP A 139 -5.91 19.44 16.59
CA ASP A 139 -6.10 18.57 17.76
C ASP A 139 -6.43 17.11 17.39
N GLN A 140 -6.87 16.87 16.15
CA GLN A 140 -7.12 15.54 15.60
C GLN A 140 -5.87 14.85 15.04
N LYS A 141 -4.71 15.51 15.06
CA LYS A 141 -3.44 14.88 14.71
C LYS A 141 -2.81 14.27 15.97
N ASP A 142 -3.51 13.30 16.56
CA ASP A 142 -3.24 12.75 17.90
C ASP A 142 -2.96 11.24 17.90
N GLY A 143 -2.94 10.62 16.73
CA GLY A 143 -2.68 9.22 16.50
C GLY A 143 -3.88 8.33 16.82
N PHE A 144 -5.10 8.88 16.81
CA PHE A 144 -6.35 8.13 16.98
C PHE A 144 -7.22 8.13 15.70
N ILE A 145 -8.12 7.16 15.60
CA ILE A 145 -9.23 7.27 14.64
C ILE A 145 -10.15 8.41 15.10
N ASP A 146 -10.28 9.45 14.27
CA ASP A 146 -11.09 10.65 14.56
C ASP A 146 -12.54 10.32 14.96
N ASP A 147 -13.17 9.41 14.20
CA ASP A 147 -14.55 9.00 14.39
C ASP A 147 -14.80 7.61 13.79
N GLU A 148 -15.00 6.61 14.67
CA GLU A 148 -15.31 5.24 14.26
C GLU A 148 -16.59 5.17 13.39
N ALA A 149 -17.56 6.07 13.58
CA ALA A 149 -18.81 6.07 12.84
C ALA A 149 -18.63 6.43 11.35
N THR A 150 -17.53 7.10 10.99
CA THR A 150 -17.20 7.42 9.58
C THR A 150 -16.04 6.58 9.04
N TYR A 151 -15.13 6.14 9.92
CA TYR A 151 -14.02 5.23 9.61
C TYR A 151 -14.49 3.88 9.06
N TRP A 152 -15.42 3.20 9.74
CA TRP A 152 -15.90 1.89 9.27
C TRP A 152 -16.67 1.98 7.95
N PRO A 153 -17.57 2.97 7.72
CA PRO A 153 -18.17 3.18 6.40
C PRO A 153 -17.15 3.47 5.29
N MET A 154 -16.07 4.20 5.57
CA MET A 154 -14.97 4.40 4.63
C MET A 154 -14.38 3.06 4.21
N TRP A 155 -13.96 2.23 5.17
CA TRP A 155 -13.37 0.93 4.86
C TRP A 155 -14.36 -0.02 4.19
N ASN A 156 -15.64 0.01 4.55
CA ASN A 156 -16.68 -0.74 3.84
C ASN A 156 -16.70 -0.38 2.35
N THR A 157 -16.59 0.91 2.03
CA THR A 157 -16.56 1.42 0.66
C THR A 157 -15.29 0.98 -0.08
N VAL A 158 -14.11 1.15 0.53
CA VAL A 158 -12.82 0.78 -0.07
C VAL A 158 -12.73 -0.73 -0.28
N VAL A 159 -13.01 -1.54 0.74
CA VAL A 159 -12.96 -3.01 0.65
C VAL A 159 -13.97 -3.54 -0.36
N LYS A 160 -15.20 -3.03 -0.36
CA LYS A 160 -16.20 -3.43 -1.36
C LYS A 160 -15.73 -3.16 -2.79
N THR A 161 -15.03 -2.05 -3.00
CA THR A 161 -14.54 -1.62 -4.31
C THR A 161 -13.35 -2.47 -4.77
N TYR A 162 -12.36 -2.73 -3.90
CA TYR A 162 -11.05 -3.26 -4.31
C TYR A 162 -10.68 -4.65 -3.79
N LYS A 163 -11.53 -5.34 -3.02
CA LYS A 163 -11.21 -6.68 -2.49
C LYS A 163 -10.83 -7.71 -3.57
N HIS A 164 -11.26 -7.52 -4.83
CA HIS A 164 -10.94 -8.42 -5.94
C HIS A 164 -9.74 -7.97 -6.80
N ASP A 165 -9.22 -6.76 -6.61
CA ASP A 165 -8.02 -6.30 -7.31
C ASP A 165 -6.77 -6.70 -6.53
N GLU A 166 -6.04 -7.71 -7.00
CA GLU A 166 -4.84 -8.25 -6.34
C GLU A 166 -3.70 -7.23 -6.15
N HIS A 167 -3.75 -6.09 -6.83
CA HIS A 167 -2.75 -5.03 -6.71
C HIS A 167 -3.03 -4.05 -5.56
N VAL A 168 -4.22 -4.07 -4.97
CA VAL A 168 -4.59 -3.16 -3.87
C VAL A 168 -4.33 -3.80 -2.51
N TYR A 169 -3.57 -3.11 -1.68
CA TYR A 169 -3.23 -3.47 -0.30
C TYR A 169 -3.87 -2.47 0.66
N PHE A 170 -4.27 -2.95 1.84
CA PHE A 170 -5.03 -2.16 2.81
C PHE A 170 -4.20 -1.97 4.08
N GLU A 171 -4.07 -0.73 4.52
CA GLU A 171 -3.41 -0.37 5.77
C GLU A 171 -4.42 0.34 6.67
N PRO A 172 -4.88 -0.27 7.78
CA PRO A 172 -6.00 0.24 8.56
C PRO A 172 -5.82 1.67 9.09
N MET A 173 -4.58 2.09 9.36
CA MET A 173 -4.27 3.41 9.92
C MET A 173 -2.78 3.74 9.80
N ASN A 174 -2.48 4.99 9.43
CA ASN A 174 -1.17 5.61 9.54
C ASN A 174 -0.85 5.98 11.00
N GLU A 175 0.39 5.76 11.44
CA GLU A 175 0.96 6.23 12.72
C GLU A 175 0.01 6.20 13.94
N PRO A 176 -0.33 5.01 14.48
CA PRO A 176 -1.30 4.85 15.57
C PRO A 176 -0.74 5.24 16.96
N HIS A 177 -0.05 6.37 17.08
CA HIS A 177 0.72 6.76 18.26
C HIS A 177 -0.14 7.18 19.46
N GLY A 178 -1.43 7.44 19.26
CA GLY A 178 -2.38 7.68 20.35
C GLY A 178 -2.69 6.40 21.12
N TYR A 179 -2.63 5.24 20.45
CA TYR A 179 -2.91 3.96 21.06
C TYR A 179 -1.68 3.37 21.77
N THR A 180 -1.91 2.68 22.88
CA THR A 180 -0.92 1.71 23.38
C THR A 180 -0.78 0.55 22.38
N ASP A 181 0.38 -0.13 22.37
CA ASP A 181 0.64 -1.29 21.52
C ASP A 181 -0.49 -2.33 21.53
N ALA A 182 -1.04 -2.63 22.70
CA ALA A 182 -2.12 -3.60 22.85
C ALA A 182 -3.43 -3.10 22.23
N GLN A 183 -3.78 -1.84 22.45
CA GLN A 183 -4.98 -1.24 21.86
C GLN A 183 -4.88 -1.18 20.34
N TRP A 184 -3.70 -0.85 19.82
CA TRP A 184 -3.46 -0.86 18.38
C TRP A 184 -3.59 -2.28 17.79
N ALA A 185 -2.96 -3.27 18.42
CA ALA A 185 -3.08 -4.67 17.97
C ALA A 185 -4.54 -5.17 18.00
N ASP A 186 -5.31 -4.77 19.01
CA ASP A 186 -6.75 -5.07 19.10
C ASP A 186 -7.55 -4.44 17.96
N LEU A 187 -7.27 -3.17 17.61
CA LEU A 187 -7.91 -2.47 16.51
C LEU A 187 -7.56 -3.09 15.15
N ALA A 188 -6.29 -3.42 14.92
CA ALA A 188 -5.86 -4.11 13.70
C ALA A 188 -6.50 -5.50 13.58
N ALA A 189 -6.58 -6.25 14.68
CA ALA A 189 -7.27 -7.54 14.72
C ALA A 189 -8.78 -7.40 14.46
N LYS A 190 -9.43 -6.36 15.01
CA LYS A 190 -10.84 -6.02 14.72
C LYS A 190 -11.04 -5.73 13.24
N TRP A 191 -10.15 -4.97 12.60
CA TRP A 191 -10.22 -4.71 11.16
C TRP A 191 -10.19 -6.00 10.34
N LEU A 192 -9.25 -6.91 10.65
CA LEU A 192 -9.13 -8.21 9.99
C LEU A 192 -10.38 -9.09 10.18
N ALA A 193 -10.97 -9.06 11.37
CA ALA A 193 -12.20 -9.80 11.68
C ALA A 193 -13.43 -9.21 10.96
N THR A 194 -13.49 -7.89 10.78
CA THR A 194 -14.55 -7.20 10.04
C THR A 194 -14.48 -7.49 8.54
N TYR A 195 -13.27 -7.63 7.97
CA TYR A 195 -13.06 -7.82 6.52
C TYR A 195 -12.39 -9.16 6.17
N PRO A 196 -12.97 -10.32 6.55
CA PRO A 196 -12.33 -11.62 6.34
C PRO A 196 -12.22 -12.02 4.86
N SER A 197 -12.92 -11.32 3.96
CA SER A 197 -12.80 -11.52 2.52
C SER A 197 -11.53 -10.93 1.91
N VAL A 198 -10.80 -10.08 2.65
CA VAL A 198 -9.51 -9.55 2.22
C VAL A 198 -8.43 -10.57 2.63
N PRO A 199 -7.64 -11.10 1.67
CA PRO A 199 -6.51 -11.96 1.98
C PRO A 199 -5.55 -11.24 2.95
N ARG A 200 -5.05 -11.96 3.95
CA ARG A 200 -4.19 -11.37 5.00
C ARG A 200 -2.88 -10.84 4.41
N ASP A 201 -2.36 -11.49 3.38
CA ASP A 201 -1.22 -11.06 2.57
C ASP A 201 -1.55 -9.91 1.60
N ARG A 202 -2.67 -9.23 1.81
CA ARG A 202 -3.01 -7.93 1.22
C ARG A 202 -3.24 -6.84 2.29
N VAL A 203 -2.92 -7.12 3.54
CA VAL A 203 -3.06 -6.17 4.65
C VAL A 203 -1.68 -5.80 5.20
N PHE A 204 -1.46 -4.51 5.37
CA PHE A 204 -0.34 -3.93 6.09
C PHE A 204 -0.84 -3.53 7.48
N VAL A 205 -0.20 -4.03 8.52
CA VAL A 205 -0.44 -3.57 9.89
C VAL A 205 0.72 -2.69 10.28
N SER A 206 0.45 -1.41 10.49
CA SER A 206 1.42 -0.44 11.00
C SER A 206 2.05 -0.95 12.30
N GLY A 207 3.31 -0.65 12.51
CA GLY A 207 3.94 -0.67 13.81
C GLY A 207 3.17 0.20 14.81
N ALA A 208 3.45 -0.02 16.09
CA ALA A 208 2.94 0.83 17.16
C ALA A 208 3.69 2.18 17.20
N GLY A 209 3.26 3.09 18.06
CA GLY A 209 3.83 4.44 18.15
C GLY A 209 3.63 5.21 16.86
N TYR A 210 4.63 6.00 16.45
CA TYR A 210 4.65 6.72 15.18
C TYR A 210 4.92 5.77 13.99
N ASN A 211 4.28 4.59 14.00
CA ASN A 211 4.63 3.46 13.14
C ASN A 211 6.12 3.10 13.25
N ASP A 212 6.72 3.34 14.42
CA ASP A 212 8.18 3.42 14.57
C ASP A 212 8.81 2.11 15.08
N HIS A 213 8.00 1.13 15.46
CA HIS A 213 8.47 -0.20 15.82
C HIS A 213 7.40 -1.27 15.56
N VAL A 214 7.84 -2.45 15.12
CA VAL A 214 6.92 -3.53 14.68
C VAL A 214 6.92 -4.74 15.61
N THR A 215 7.74 -4.75 16.66
CA THR A 215 7.99 -5.93 17.49
C THR A 215 6.72 -6.44 18.19
N SER A 216 5.87 -5.54 18.70
CA SER A 216 4.62 -5.87 19.38
C SER A 216 3.58 -6.46 18.41
N VAL A 217 3.26 -5.77 17.31
CA VAL A 217 2.32 -6.27 16.29
C VAL A 217 2.80 -7.52 15.58
N CYS A 218 4.11 -7.70 15.45
CA CYS A 218 4.71 -8.91 14.89
C CYS A 218 4.52 -10.14 15.79
N ALA A 219 4.61 -9.95 17.10
CA ALA A 219 4.46 -11.01 18.11
C ALA A 219 3.00 -11.45 18.30
N ASP A 220 2.03 -10.62 17.91
CA ASP A 220 0.61 -10.96 18.03
C ASP A 220 0.18 -12.05 17.03
N PRO A 221 -0.22 -13.26 17.49
CA PRO A 221 -0.60 -14.35 16.60
C PRO A 221 -1.87 -14.05 15.79
N ARG A 222 -2.73 -13.15 16.26
CA ARG A 222 -3.95 -12.71 15.55
C ARG A 222 -3.63 -11.89 14.31
N LEU A 223 -2.41 -11.38 14.19
CA LEU A 223 -1.90 -10.58 13.07
C LEU A 223 -0.99 -11.39 12.13
N LYS A 224 -0.76 -12.69 12.39
CA LYS A 224 0.05 -13.54 11.51
C LYS A 224 -0.48 -13.58 10.08
N GLY A 225 0.42 -13.54 9.09
CA GLY A 225 0.07 -13.59 7.67
C GLY A 225 -0.18 -12.23 7.01
N THR A 226 -0.18 -11.13 7.78
CA THR A 226 -0.12 -9.77 7.23
C THR A 226 1.31 -9.32 6.97
N TYR A 227 1.45 -8.30 6.12
CA TYR A 227 2.64 -7.44 6.14
C TYR A 227 2.61 -6.53 7.37
N LEU A 228 3.79 -6.05 7.73
CA LEU A 228 3.98 -5.00 8.72
C LEU A 228 4.52 -3.76 8.01
N SER A 229 4.02 -2.60 8.39
CA SER A 229 4.55 -1.30 7.99
C SER A 229 5.48 -0.74 9.08
N LEU A 230 6.44 0.08 8.69
CA LEU A 230 7.42 0.70 9.58
C LEU A 230 7.83 2.03 8.97
N HIS A 231 7.81 3.08 9.78
CA HIS A 231 8.40 4.37 9.49
C HIS A 231 9.80 4.46 10.06
N HIS A 232 10.71 5.14 9.36
CA HIS A 232 12.02 5.48 9.88
C HIS A 232 12.51 6.77 9.24
N TYR A 233 12.91 7.76 10.04
CA TYR A 233 13.21 9.09 9.51
C TYR A 233 14.52 9.67 10.05
N GLY A 234 15.30 10.25 9.14
CA GLY A 234 16.59 10.85 9.46
C GLY A 234 16.48 12.03 10.44
N PHE A 235 15.33 12.68 10.58
CA PHE A 235 15.15 13.79 11.53
C PHE A 235 14.90 13.32 12.97
N TRP A 236 14.73 12.02 13.23
CA TRP A 236 14.54 11.49 14.59
C TRP A 236 15.78 11.63 15.47
N LYS A 237 16.95 11.80 14.85
CA LYS A 237 18.24 12.07 15.52
C LYS A 237 18.98 13.11 14.68
N ASP A 238 19.67 14.04 15.33
CA ASP A 238 20.43 15.11 14.68
C ASP A 238 21.93 14.81 14.52
N TYR A 239 22.45 13.78 15.18
CA TYR A 239 23.89 13.45 15.25
C TYR A 239 24.24 11.99 14.91
N ALA A 240 23.29 11.19 14.43
CA ALA A 240 23.52 9.75 14.34
C ALA A 240 24.49 9.37 13.20
N THR A 241 25.43 8.48 13.53
CA THR A 241 26.34 7.87 12.56
C THR A 241 25.62 6.78 11.76
N TYR A 242 26.24 6.34 10.66
CA TYR A 242 25.74 5.20 9.88
C TYR A 242 25.43 3.98 10.75
N ASP A 243 26.37 3.55 11.60
CA ASP A 243 26.20 2.36 12.44
C ASP A 243 25.12 2.53 13.50
N GLN A 244 24.93 3.76 14.00
CA GLN A 244 23.85 4.07 14.94
C GLN A 244 22.48 3.96 14.26
N TRP A 245 22.34 4.41 13.01
CA TRP A 245 21.12 4.22 12.22
C TRP A 245 20.86 2.76 11.88
N VAL A 246 21.89 2.00 11.48
CA VAL A 246 21.76 0.55 11.25
C VAL A 246 21.28 -0.17 12.52
N SER A 247 21.79 0.22 13.68
CA SER A 247 21.43 -0.39 14.97
C SER A 247 19.99 -0.05 15.35
N ASP A 248 19.61 1.22 15.23
CA ASP A 248 18.26 1.70 15.53
C ASP A 248 17.19 0.99 14.69
N LEU A 249 17.41 0.92 13.37
CA LEU A 249 16.49 0.24 12.46
C LEU A 249 16.33 -1.24 12.83
N LYS A 250 17.43 -1.94 13.15
CA LYS A 250 17.37 -3.37 13.53
C LYS A 250 16.65 -3.60 14.85
N GLU A 251 16.80 -2.69 15.81
CA GLU A 251 16.08 -2.76 17.09
C GLU A 251 14.57 -2.64 16.87
N ARG A 252 14.14 -1.64 16.08
CA ARG A 252 12.73 -1.41 15.72
C ARG A 252 12.11 -2.58 14.95
N LEU A 253 12.90 -3.27 14.14
CA LEU A 253 12.50 -4.46 13.39
C LEU A 253 12.43 -5.73 14.23
N GLY A 254 13.31 -5.88 15.23
CA GLY A 254 13.55 -7.15 15.90
C GLY A 254 13.78 -8.29 14.90
N ASN A 255 13.04 -9.40 15.06
CA ASN A 255 13.12 -10.56 14.16
C ASN A 255 12.11 -10.53 13.00
N CYS A 256 11.50 -9.37 12.72
CA CYS A 256 10.30 -9.28 11.89
C CYS A 256 10.55 -8.78 10.46
N ALA A 257 11.81 -8.52 10.09
CA ALA A 257 12.19 -7.98 8.79
C ALA A 257 11.59 -8.72 7.58
N SER A 258 11.44 -10.06 7.65
CA SER A 258 10.86 -10.85 6.55
C SER A 258 9.40 -10.52 6.20
N ARG A 259 8.67 -9.89 7.13
CA ARG A 259 7.27 -9.45 6.97
C ARG A 259 7.12 -7.92 6.91
N THR A 260 8.19 -7.18 7.17
CA THR A 260 8.13 -5.72 7.27
C THR A 260 8.50 -5.05 5.93
N VAL A 261 7.75 -4.03 5.58
CA VAL A 261 8.11 -3.03 4.57
C VAL A 261 8.35 -1.73 5.31
N ALA A 262 9.45 -1.05 5.02
CA ALA A 262 9.60 0.35 5.45
C ALA A 262 8.72 1.21 4.54
N ASP A 263 7.45 1.40 4.90
CA ASP A 263 6.44 2.03 4.04
C ASP A 263 6.45 3.57 4.12
N GLU A 264 7.22 4.11 5.06
CA GLU A 264 7.80 5.43 4.95
C GLU A 264 9.24 5.43 5.44
N PHE A 265 10.11 6.07 4.67
CA PHE A 265 11.42 6.50 5.15
C PHE A 265 11.90 7.66 4.30
N GLY A 266 12.65 8.59 4.88
CA GLY A 266 13.04 9.78 4.13
C GLY A 266 14.07 10.68 4.78
N ALA A 267 14.70 11.48 3.94
CA ALA A 267 15.58 12.59 4.29
C ALA A 267 15.45 13.69 3.20
N PRO A 268 15.94 14.93 3.42
CA PRO A 268 15.80 15.98 2.41
C PRO A 268 16.42 15.62 1.05
N MET A 269 15.68 15.81 -0.04
CA MET A 269 16.11 15.55 -1.42
C MET A 269 16.37 16.83 -2.23
N THR A 270 15.92 18.00 -1.76
CA THR A 270 16.11 19.27 -2.50
C THR A 270 17.25 20.15 -1.98
N THR A 271 18.06 19.65 -1.04
CA THR A 271 19.12 20.42 -0.35
C THR A 271 20.49 20.32 -1.02
N GLY A 272 20.63 19.49 -2.05
CA GLY A 272 21.91 19.26 -2.74
C GLY A 272 22.83 18.23 -2.07
N PHE A 273 22.34 17.49 -1.07
CA PHE A 273 23.10 16.38 -0.48
C PHE A 273 23.41 15.31 -1.53
N ASP A 274 24.64 14.78 -1.46
CA ASP A 274 25.15 13.70 -2.30
C ASP A 274 25.14 12.41 -1.49
N TYR A 275 24.14 11.57 -1.73
CA TYR A 275 23.94 10.30 -1.03
C TYR A 275 24.82 9.17 -1.57
N ASP A 276 25.55 9.39 -2.68
CA ASP A 276 26.45 8.40 -3.27
C ASP A 276 27.89 8.53 -2.77
N LYS A 277 28.15 9.49 -1.87
CA LYS A 277 29.44 9.68 -1.21
C LYS A 277 29.30 9.59 0.29
N PRO A 278 30.19 8.89 1.01
CA PRO A 278 30.19 8.93 2.47
C PRO A 278 30.43 10.35 2.97
N ASP A 279 29.62 10.79 3.93
CA ASP A 279 29.85 12.02 4.68
C ASP A 279 29.44 11.77 6.14
N ALA A 280 30.43 11.39 6.96
CA ALA A 280 30.20 11.06 8.36
C ALA A 280 29.65 12.25 9.18
N THR A 281 29.81 13.48 8.70
CA THR A 281 29.33 14.68 9.36
C THR A 281 27.87 15.00 9.03
N ASN A 282 27.32 14.37 7.98
CA ASN A 282 25.97 14.63 7.52
C ASN A 282 25.02 13.51 7.94
N ASN A 283 24.17 13.81 8.91
CA ASN A 283 23.19 12.88 9.44
C ASN A 283 22.20 12.34 8.39
N SER A 284 21.77 13.17 7.42
CA SER A 284 20.89 12.72 6.33
C SER A 284 21.59 11.72 5.42
N VAL A 285 22.87 11.96 5.08
CA VAL A 285 23.68 11.04 4.28
C VAL A 285 23.89 9.72 5.01
N ASN A 286 24.31 9.78 6.28
CA ASN A 286 24.45 8.60 7.14
C ASN A 286 23.15 7.79 7.20
N PHE A 287 22.01 8.45 7.42
CA PHE A 287 20.69 7.83 7.49
C PHE A 287 20.32 7.10 6.19
N ILE A 288 20.31 7.81 5.07
CA ILE A 288 19.87 7.23 3.79
C ILE A 288 20.77 6.05 3.40
N GLN A 289 22.08 6.15 3.60
CA GLN A 289 22.99 5.04 3.31
C GLN A 289 22.72 3.83 4.21
N ALA A 290 22.62 4.05 5.53
CA ALA A 290 22.37 3.01 6.53
C ALA A 290 21.08 2.24 6.26
N ASP A 291 19.98 2.95 6.04
CA ASP A 291 18.66 2.34 5.82
C ASP A 291 18.61 1.57 4.51
N THR A 292 19.05 2.18 3.41
CA THR A 292 19.00 1.54 2.09
C THR A 292 19.91 0.31 1.99
N ASP A 293 21.08 0.33 2.65
CA ASP A 293 21.93 -0.85 2.76
C ASP A 293 21.29 -1.95 3.62
N THR A 294 20.67 -1.56 4.74
CA THR A 294 20.02 -2.50 5.66
C THR A 294 18.81 -3.15 5.00
N PHE A 295 17.96 -2.39 4.31
CA PHE A 295 16.83 -2.95 3.55
C PHE A 295 17.29 -3.97 2.52
N ARG A 296 18.34 -3.63 1.74
CA ARG A 296 18.90 -4.56 0.75
C ARG A 296 19.42 -5.82 1.42
N LYS A 297 20.19 -5.68 2.50
CA LYS A 297 20.80 -6.80 3.23
C LYS A 297 19.75 -7.74 3.82
N LEU A 298 18.64 -7.19 4.31
CA LEU A 298 17.54 -7.95 4.92
C LEU A 298 16.48 -8.42 3.90
N GLY A 299 16.60 -8.05 2.63
CA GLY A 299 15.62 -8.38 1.60
C GLY A 299 14.26 -7.70 1.81
N MET A 300 14.27 -6.52 2.44
CA MET A 300 13.06 -5.75 2.73
C MET A 300 12.60 -4.93 1.52
N GLY A 301 11.29 -4.79 1.37
CA GLY A 301 10.69 -3.75 0.54
C GLY A 301 10.73 -2.40 1.24
N SER A 302 10.68 -1.33 0.46
CA SER A 302 10.64 0.03 0.99
C SER A 302 9.86 0.99 0.10
N VAL A 303 9.23 1.98 0.71
CA VAL A 303 8.40 3.01 0.09
C VAL A 303 8.88 4.38 0.59
N TYR A 304 9.50 5.15 -0.29
CA TYR A 304 10.15 6.40 0.10
C TYR A 304 9.13 7.52 0.39
N TRP A 305 9.38 8.31 1.44
CA TRP A 305 8.57 9.48 1.80
C TRP A 305 9.23 10.82 1.43
N PRO A 306 8.54 11.64 0.61
CA PRO A 306 7.59 11.25 -0.40
C PRO A 306 8.25 11.10 -1.78
N GLY A 307 7.61 10.27 -2.61
CA GLY A 307 7.83 10.33 -4.05
C GLY A 307 7.49 11.69 -4.59
N LEU A 308 6.30 12.18 -4.22
CA LEU A 308 5.80 13.48 -4.63
C LEU A 308 4.89 14.08 -3.55
N ARG A 309 5.33 15.23 -3.04
CA ARG A 309 4.56 16.23 -2.30
C ARG A 309 5.00 17.61 -2.77
N THR A 310 4.07 18.41 -3.31
CA THR A 310 4.38 19.77 -3.78
C THR A 310 4.96 20.60 -2.64
N ASP A 311 5.97 21.40 -2.94
CA ASP A 311 6.67 22.30 -1.99
C ASP A 311 7.31 21.60 -0.78
N ASP A 312 7.69 20.34 -0.95
CA ASP A 312 8.39 19.56 0.08
C ASP A 312 9.87 19.35 -0.24
N THR A 313 10.73 19.58 0.74
CA THR A 313 12.16 19.35 0.64
C THR A 313 12.54 17.87 0.58
N TYR A 314 11.70 16.96 1.06
CA TYR A 314 11.94 15.50 1.05
C TYR A 314 11.58 14.86 -0.29
N SER A 315 10.76 15.52 -1.12
CA SER A 315 10.27 14.98 -2.40
C SER A 315 11.40 14.57 -3.33
N VAL A 316 11.50 13.27 -3.66
CA VAL A 316 12.50 12.74 -4.62
C VAL A 316 12.09 12.99 -6.07
N GLN A 317 10.84 13.39 -6.33
CA GLN A 317 10.33 13.84 -7.62
C GLN A 317 9.57 15.16 -7.48
N LYS A 318 9.60 15.99 -8.53
CA LYS A 318 8.78 17.21 -8.62
C LYS A 318 7.93 17.23 -9.87
N LEU A 319 6.77 17.88 -9.80
CA LEU A 319 5.89 18.09 -10.96
C LEU A 319 6.57 18.97 -12.01
N THR A 320 6.39 18.58 -13.26
CA THR A 320 6.80 19.34 -14.45
C THR A 320 5.75 19.22 -15.55
N GLY A 321 5.83 20.11 -16.55
CA GLY A 321 4.86 20.17 -17.63
C GLY A 321 3.54 20.86 -17.23
N PRO A 322 2.58 20.98 -18.15
CA PRO A 322 1.31 21.65 -17.89
C PRO A 322 0.42 20.84 -16.95
N ALA A 323 -0.37 21.50 -16.11
CA ALA A 323 -1.24 20.87 -15.11
C ALA A 323 -2.23 19.83 -15.68
N ALA A 324 -2.66 19.99 -16.93
CA ALA A 324 -3.53 19.03 -17.61
C ALA A 324 -2.81 17.74 -18.08
N ARG A 325 -1.46 17.76 -18.15
CA ARG A 325 -0.62 16.65 -18.63
C ARG A 325 0.67 16.58 -17.79
N PRO A 326 0.58 16.37 -16.47
CA PRO A 326 1.74 16.40 -15.59
C PRO A 326 2.76 15.32 -15.96
N TRP A 327 4.01 15.58 -15.60
CA TRP A 327 5.12 14.63 -15.59
C TRP A 327 5.99 14.88 -14.35
N LEU A 328 7.02 14.07 -14.14
CA LEU A 328 7.93 14.19 -13.01
C LEU A 328 9.39 14.35 -13.45
N ALA A 329 10.15 15.12 -12.67
CA ALA A 329 11.61 15.18 -12.74
C ALA A 329 12.21 14.79 -11.39
N THR A 330 13.32 14.03 -11.43
CA THR A 330 14.09 13.68 -10.23
C THR A 330 14.74 14.93 -9.62
N THR A 331 14.56 15.12 -8.32
CA THR A 331 15.13 16.25 -7.56
C THR A 331 16.54 15.97 -7.08
N ASN A 332 16.82 14.71 -6.73
CA ASN A 332 18.13 14.24 -6.30
C ASN A 332 18.50 12.92 -7.00
N GLN A 333 19.49 12.96 -7.88
CA GLN A 333 19.92 11.75 -8.59
C GLN A 333 20.56 10.74 -7.63
N SER A 334 21.43 11.19 -6.71
CA SER A 334 22.06 10.30 -5.73
C SER A 334 21.04 9.66 -4.79
N GLY A 335 20.00 10.40 -4.39
CA GLY A 335 18.87 9.84 -3.63
C GLY A 335 18.14 8.75 -4.42
N ALA A 336 17.85 8.98 -5.70
CA ALA A 336 17.25 7.98 -6.58
C ALA A 336 18.14 6.74 -6.77
N ASP A 337 19.47 6.91 -6.83
CA ASP A 337 20.44 5.83 -6.94
C ASP A 337 20.45 4.97 -5.67
N ARG A 338 20.33 5.58 -4.48
CA ARG A 338 20.16 4.87 -3.21
C ARG A 338 18.85 4.08 -3.13
N LEU A 339 17.74 4.61 -3.65
CA LEU A 339 16.49 3.84 -3.79
C LEU A 339 16.67 2.65 -4.74
N ALA A 340 17.33 2.86 -5.89
CA ALA A 340 17.62 1.78 -6.81
C ALA A 340 18.48 0.68 -6.15
N TRP A 341 19.46 1.07 -5.33
CA TRP A 341 20.27 0.16 -4.52
C TRP A 341 19.45 -0.65 -3.52
N ALA A 342 18.61 0.00 -2.70
CA ALA A 342 17.72 -0.70 -1.77
C ALA A 342 16.85 -1.75 -2.49
N TRP A 343 16.39 -1.42 -3.70
CA TRP A 343 15.49 -2.26 -4.49
C TRP A 343 16.17 -3.33 -5.35
N GLY A 344 17.44 -3.65 -5.05
CA GLY A 344 18.17 -4.74 -5.69
C GLY A 344 18.88 -4.37 -7.00
N ARG A 345 18.85 -3.11 -7.42
CA ARG A 345 19.59 -2.59 -8.59
C ARG A 345 20.83 -1.80 -8.13
N GLY A 346 21.49 -1.07 -9.03
CA GLY A 346 22.55 -0.12 -8.67
C GLY A 346 23.83 -0.75 -8.10
N LYS A 347 24.65 0.09 -7.48
CA LYS A 347 25.94 -0.25 -6.84
C LYS A 347 25.97 0.27 -5.39
N PRO A 348 26.74 -0.35 -4.48
CA PRO A 348 26.92 0.19 -3.15
C PRO A 348 27.75 1.48 -3.21
N VAL A 349 27.55 2.37 -2.23
CA VAL A 349 28.47 3.49 -1.99
C VAL A 349 29.86 2.92 -1.71
N GLN A 350 30.87 3.45 -2.39
CA GLN A 350 32.26 3.09 -2.12
C GLN A 350 32.81 4.00 -1.01
N PRO A 351 33.65 3.46 -0.10
CA PRO A 351 34.33 4.26 0.93
C PRO A 351 35.16 5.42 0.38
#